data_AF-A0AAQ2XLR7-F1
#
_entry.id   AF-A0AAQ2XLR7-F1
#
_cell.length_a   1.000
_cell.length_b   1.000
_cell.length_c   1.000
_cell.angle_alpha   90.00
_cell.angle_beta   90.00
_cell.angle_gamma   90.00
#
_symmetry.space_group_name_H-M   'P 1'
#
loop_
_entity.id
_entity.type
_entity.pdbx_description
1 polymer ?
#
loop_
_entity_poly.entity_id
_entity_poly.type
_entity_poly.pdbx_seq_one_letter_code
_entity_poly.pdbx_strand_id
1 'polypeptide(L)'
;MFFTDVQVCGEYPKYLNRYFKENGIELSMEPEDEAEIKKGTVDYLGFSCYMSTVTSDVSKVKKASGNFAMGELNSYLEASDWGLQIDPVVACL
;
A
#
# COMPACT_ATOMS: atom_id res chain seq x y z
N MET A 1 -3.43 -4.66 -0.65
CA MET A 1 -2.05 -5.19 -0.67
C MET A 1 -1.82 -5.64 -2.11
N PHE A 2 -0.96 -4.95 -2.86
CA PHE A 2 -0.84 -5.12 -4.32
C PHE A 2 0.58 -5.56 -4.69
N PHE A 3 1.56 -4.67 -4.50
CA PHE A 3 2.93 -4.90 -4.93
C PHE A 3 3.57 -6.13 -4.25
N THR A 4 3.30 -6.32 -2.96
CA THR A 4 3.83 -7.45 -2.18
C THR A 4 3.27 -8.79 -2.65
N ASP A 5 2.01 -8.84 -3.09
CA ASP A 5 1.39 -10.09 -3.56
C ASP A 5 2.03 -10.53 -4.88
N VAL A 6 2.35 -9.58 -5.77
CA VAL A 6 3.11 -9.87 -7.00
C VAL A 6 4.51 -10.38 -6.66
N GLN A 7 5.21 -9.75 -5.71
CA GLN A 7 6.58 -10.11 -5.34
C GLN A 7 6.70 -11.43 -4.58
N VAL A 8 5.72 -11.76 -3.72
CA VAL A 8 5.78 -12.92 -2.82
C VAL A 8 4.99 -14.10 -3.37
N CYS A 9 3.80 -13.86 -3.90
CA CYS A 9 2.93 -14.91 -4.41
C CYS A 9 3.13 -15.15 -5.92
N GLY A 10 3.75 -14.21 -6.63
CA GLY A 10 3.98 -14.33 -8.06
C GLY A 10 2.69 -14.21 -8.87
N GLU A 11 1.66 -13.55 -8.32
CA GLU A 11 0.38 -13.36 -8.98
C GLU A 11 -0.27 -12.02 -8.60
N TYR A 12 -1.06 -11.45 -9.52
CA TYR A 12 -1.86 -10.28 -9.23
C TYR A 12 -3.03 -10.65 -8.30
N PRO A 13 -3.26 -9.89 -7.20
CA PRO A 13 -4.43 -10.09 -6.37
C PRO A 13 -5.73 -10.09 -7.19
N LYS A 14 -6.59 -11.09 -6.96
CA LYS A 14 -7.84 -11.26 -7.71
C LYS A 14 -8.76 -10.03 -7.67
N TYR A 15 -8.70 -9.24 -6.61
CA TYR A 15 -9.50 -8.02 -6.46
C TYR A 15 -9.10 -6.94 -7.48
N LEU A 16 -7.86 -6.95 -7.98
CA LEU A 16 -7.38 -5.96 -8.94
C LEU A 16 -7.99 -6.11 -10.31
N ASN A 17 -8.35 -7.32 -10.73
CA ASN A 17 -9.07 -7.54 -11.99
C ASN A 17 -10.38 -6.75 -12.03
N ARG A 18 -11.10 -6.71 -10.90
CA ARG A 18 -12.30 -5.89 -10.75
C ARG A 18 -11.96 -4.40 -10.73
N TYR A 19 -10.97 -3.99 -9.93
CA TYR A 19 -10.56 -2.59 -9.84
C TYR A 19 -10.11 -2.01 -11.19
N PHE A 20 -9.28 -2.73 -11.94
CA PHE A 20 -8.82 -2.31 -13.26
C PHE A 20 -9.98 -2.17 -14.24
N LYS A 21 -10.90 -3.14 -14.26
CA LYS A 21 -12.11 -3.07 -15.09
C LYS A 21 -12.99 -1.87 -14.74
N GLU A 22 -13.21 -1.61 -13.45
CA GLU A 22 -14.03 -0.49 -12.97
C GLU A 22 -13.41 0.89 -13.28
N ASN A 23 -12.09 0.96 -13.37
CA ASN A 23 -11.34 2.19 -13.64
C ASN A 23 -10.87 2.31 -15.10
N GLY A 24 -11.22 1.38 -15.98
CA GLY A 24 -10.77 1.38 -17.39
C GLY A 24 -9.26 1.26 -17.54
N ILE A 25 -8.59 0.57 -16.62
CA ILE A 25 -7.15 0.32 -16.66
C ILE A 25 -6.92 -0.99 -17.41
N GLU A 26 -6.14 -0.95 -18.47
CA GLU A 26 -5.74 -2.13 -19.25
C GLU A 26 -4.24 -2.34 -19.09
N LEU A 27 -3.86 -3.51 -18.58
CA LEU A 27 -2.46 -3.89 -18.47
C LEU A 27 -2.02 -4.52 -19.79
N SER A 28 -0.99 -3.94 -20.40
CA SER A 28 -0.28 -4.59 -21.50
C SER A 28 0.55 -5.72 -20.91
N MET A 29 0.12 -6.97 -21.09
CA MET A 29 0.88 -8.16 -20.69
C MET A 29 1.12 -9.05 -21.90
N GLU A 30 2.35 -9.54 -22.02
CA GLU A 30 2.73 -10.58 -22.95
C GLU A 30 2.33 -11.97 -22.39
N PRO A 31 2.13 -12.99 -23.25
CA PRO A 31 1.73 -14.33 -22.82
C PRO A 31 2.64 -14.98 -21.77
N GLU A 32 3.92 -14.61 -21.75
CA GLU A 32 4.94 -15.14 -20.86
C GLU A 32 5.02 -14.43 -19.50
N ASP A 33 4.45 -13.23 -19.37
CA ASP A 33 4.65 -12.37 -18.19
C ASP A 33 4.17 -13.03 -16.90
N GLU A 34 3.00 -13.67 -16.91
CA GLU A 34 2.48 -14.37 -15.72
C GLU A 34 3.40 -15.52 -15.28
N ALA A 35 4.00 -16.23 -16.25
CA ALA A 35 4.90 -17.32 -15.95
C ALA A 35 6.24 -16.81 -15.39
N GLU A 36 6.75 -15.69 -15.91
CA GLU A 36 7.97 -15.07 -15.40
C GLU A 36 7.79 -14.44 -14.02
N ILE A 37 6.67 -13.73 -13.78
CA ILE A 37 6.33 -13.18 -12.46
C ILE A 37 6.25 -14.31 -11.43
N LYS A 38 5.65 -15.45 -11.78
CA LYS A 38 5.54 -16.60 -10.89
C LYS A 38 6.88 -17.26 -10.55
N LYS A 39 7.86 -17.21 -11.46
CA LYS A 39 9.22 -17.70 -11.20
C LYS A 39 10.02 -16.73 -10.35
N GLY A 40 9.78 -15.42 -10.49
CA GLY A 40 10.54 -14.35 -9.85
C GLY A 40 10.11 -14.00 -8.42
N THR A 41 9.67 -14.96 -7.62
CA THR A 41 9.26 -14.70 -6.22
C THR A 41 10.46 -14.48 -5.30
N VAL A 42 10.29 -13.64 -4.28
CA VAL A 42 11.38 -13.25 -3.36
C VAL A 42 11.47 -14.17 -2.15
N ASP A 43 12.70 -14.46 -1.70
CA ASP A 43 12.95 -15.20 -0.44
C ASP A 43 12.71 -14.36 0.82
N TYR A 44 12.77 -13.03 0.69
CA TYR A 44 12.64 -12.08 1.79
C TYR A 44 11.83 -10.85 1.37
N LEU A 45 10.90 -10.44 2.24
CA LEU A 45 10.15 -9.20 2.08
C LEU A 45 10.73 -8.12 2.99
N GLY A 46 11.46 -7.18 2.38
CA GLY A 46 11.89 -5.95 3.05
C GLY A 46 10.78 -4.91 3.02
N PHE A 47 10.50 -4.28 4.16
CA PHE A 47 9.58 -3.15 4.23
C PHE A 47 10.20 -2.01 5.06
N SER A 48 9.82 -0.78 4.74
CA SER A 48 10.16 0.41 5.52
C SER A 48 8.91 0.90 6.22
N CYS A 49 8.90 0.86 7.55
CA CYS A 49 7.78 1.31 8.40
C CYS A 49 8.15 2.63 9.04
N TYR A 50 7.50 3.71 8.62
CA TYR A 50 7.69 5.06 9.19
C TYR A 50 6.47 5.53 9.98
N MET A 51 5.26 5.20 9.52
CA MET A 51 4.03 5.56 10.18
C MET A 51 2.89 4.61 9.79
N SER A 52 1.88 4.51 10.66
CA SER A 52 0.59 3.91 10.31
C SER A 52 -0.35 4.98 9.76
N THR A 53 -1.29 4.58 8.91
CA THR A 53 -2.35 5.46 8.41
C THR A 53 -3.72 4.91 8.80
N VAL A 54 -4.67 5.82 9.04
CA VAL A 54 -6.06 5.47 9.34
C VAL A 54 -6.93 5.87 8.15
N THR A 55 -7.95 5.06 7.86
CA THR A 55 -8.96 5.36 6.85
C THR A 55 -10.34 5.26 7.47
N SER A 56 -11.23 6.20 7.14
CA SER A 56 -12.63 6.16 7.53
C SER A 56 -13.54 6.36 6.31
N ASP A 57 -14.79 5.93 6.41
CA ASP A 57 -15.82 6.16 5.39
C ASP A 57 -16.34 7.62 5.43
N VAL A 58 -16.04 8.37 6.50
CA VAL A 58 -16.60 9.71 6.76
C VAL A 58 -15.48 10.74 6.68
N SER A 59 -15.46 11.53 5.60
CA SER A 59 -14.44 12.54 5.26
C SER A 59 -14.39 13.79 6.16
N LYS A 60 -14.51 13.62 7.48
CA LYS A 60 -14.50 14.73 8.47
C LYS A 60 -13.15 14.95 9.13
N VAL A 61 -12.20 14.04 8.96
CA VAL A 61 -10.87 14.17 9.56
C VAL A 61 -9.94 14.91 8.61
N LYS A 62 -9.09 15.79 9.15
CA LYS A 62 -8.06 16.48 8.37
C LYS A 62 -7.17 15.43 7.71
N LYS A 63 -7.04 15.50 6.38
CA LYS A 63 -6.09 14.67 5.64
C LYS A 63 -4.66 15.03 6.06
N ALA A 64 -3.80 14.03 6.18
CA ALA A 64 -2.38 14.28 6.37
C ALA A 64 -1.84 15.15 5.22
N SER A 65 -1.00 16.14 5.52
CA SER A 65 -0.38 17.03 4.50
C SER A 65 1.06 16.61 4.21
N GLY A 66 1.50 16.79 2.96
CA GLY A 66 2.84 16.42 2.49
C GLY A 66 2.86 15.17 1.60
N ASN A 67 4.03 14.59 1.37
CA ASN A 67 4.22 13.43 0.47
C ASN A 67 3.51 12.14 0.93
N PHE A 68 3.02 12.11 2.18
CA PHE A 68 2.33 10.97 2.79
C PHE A 68 0.83 11.23 3.02
N ALA A 69 0.20 12.02 2.14
CA ALA A 69 -1.23 12.34 2.19
C ALA A 69 -2.17 11.16 1.82
N MET A 70 -1.78 9.91 2.12
CA MET A 70 -2.59 8.71 1.91
C MET A 70 -3.21 8.24 3.24
N GLY A 71 -4.03 9.09 3.86
CA GLY A 71 -4.74 8.72 5.07
C GLY A 71 -5.30 9.90 5.84
N GLU A 72 -6.15 9.57 6.81
CA GLU A 72 -6.62 10.46 7.86
C GLU A 72 -5.64 10.47 9.03
N LEU A 73 -5.58 11.59 9.75
CA LEU A 73 -4.76 11.72 10.95
C LEU A 73 -5.36 10.91 12.10
N ASN A 74 -4.57 10.03 12.70
CA ASN A 74 -4.90 9.33 13.93
C ASN A 74 -4.82 10.27 15.14
N SER A 75 -5.95 10.60 15.78
CA SER A 75 -5.99 11.50 16.94
C SER A 75 -5.30 10.96 18.20
N TYR A 76 -4.96 9.66 18.21
CA TYR A 76 -4.32 9.00 19.35
C TYR A 76 -2.79 8.97 19.27
N LEU A 77 -2.20 9.44 18.16
CA LEU A 77 -0.76 9.42 17.93
C LEU A 77 -0.19 10.83 17.87
N GLU A 78 0.98 11.02 18.49
CA GLU A 78 1.76 12.24 18.34
C GLU A 78 2.39 12.30 16.94
N ALA A 79 2.68 13.50 16.47
CA ALA A 79 3.34 13.74 15.18
C ALA A 79 4.68 14.43 15.40
N SER A 80 5.67 14.05 14.58
CA SER A 80 6.95 14.75 14.48
C SER A 80 6.79 16.18 13.94
N ASP A 81 7.85 16.99 14.03
CA ASP A 81 7.90 18.34 13.47
C ASP A 81 7.59 18.40 11.96
N TRP A 82 7.77 17.27 11.26
CA TRP A 82 7.48 17.11 9.84
C TRP A 82 6.08 16.57 9.55
N GLY A 83 5.24 16.42 10.59
CA GLY A 83 3.86 15.95 10.48
C GLY A 83 3.69 14.43 10.33
N LEU A 84 4.76 13.64 10.47
CA LEU A 84 4.70 12.18 10.44
C LEU A 84 4.22 11.66 11.80
N GLN A 85 3.18 10.82 11.79
CA GLN A 85 2.64 10.23 13.02
C GLN A 85 3.56 9.12 13.53
N ILE A 86 3.90 9.17 14.82
CA ILE A 86 4.78 8.20 15.46
C ILE A 86 3.92 7.08 16.05
N ASP A 87 4.04 5.88 15.51
CA ASP A 87 3.32 4.69 15.99
C ASP A 87 4.29 3.62 16.52
N PRO A 88 4.59 3.64 17.82
CA PRO A 88 5.53 2.69 18.41
C PRO A 88 4.97 1.27 18.51
N VAL A 89 3.65 1.07 18.40
CA VAL A 89 3.01 -0.25 18.52
C VAL A 89 3.15 -1.05 17.22
N VAL A 90 3.07 -0.37 16.08
CA VAL A 90 3.28 -0.97 14.75
C VAL A 90 4.78 -1.19 14.46
N ALA A 91 5.67 -0.74 15.35
CA ALA A 91 7.13 -0.73 15.15
C ALA A 91 7.56 0.08 13.91
N CYS A 92 6.83 1.16 13.65
CA CYS A 92 7.24 2.19 12.71
C CYS A 92 8.13 3.20 13.45
N LEU A 93 9.32 3.48 12.89
CA LEU A 93 10.35 4.35 13.49
C LEU A 93 10.13 5.82 13.13
#